data_AF-A0A1S9M9B8-F1
#
_entry.id   AF-A0A1S9M9B8-F1
#
_cell.length_a   1.000
_cell.length_b   1.000
_cell.length_c   1.000
_cell.angle_alpha   90.00
_cell.angle_beta   90.00
_cell.angle_gamma   90.00
#
_symmetry.space_group_name_H-M   'P 1'
#
loop_
_entity.id
_entity.type
_entity.pdbx_description
1 polymer ?
#
loop_
_entity_poly.entity_id
_entity_poly.type
_entity_poly.pdbx_seq_one_letter_code
_entity_poly.pdbx_strand_id
1 'polypeptide(L)'
;MKPNKRTSITAELSCEVCGEMPEAPKARVTVAQIAVMLPIELLVHAIVVETQLPYLAKVLLLTVTATVLVIWVAEPSAARILQRWIHAPALRHRRKLDSAPALWRARTVLRDQPGSLQRITHSLARMNINILSIHVHPMDGAVMDEFVLSAPGHLGEQELLTALDDGGGRDSHVWPTTALAMADGQTKALSLAARIADNPDELPLAVAELLSAKIIAPEPEGPAAGARAAVGPSTTLLKIPTAWHGPLLFSRPDEPFTPAESARAHRLAELAEILAHTRRGSRP
;
A
#
# COMPACT_ATOMS: atom_id res chain seq x y z
N MET A 1 17.54 -12.86 -32.31
CA MET A 1 16.89 -14.11 -31.85
C MET A 1 15.53 -13.75 -31.26
N LYS A 2 14.40 -14.10 -31.91
CA LYS A 2 13.06 -13.79 -31.39
C LYS A 2 12.75 -14.73 -30.21
N PRO A 3 12.39 -14.23 -29.02
CA PRO A 3 11.94 -15.10 -27.94
C PRO A 3 10.52 -15.59 -28.29
N ASN A 4 10.38 -16.89 -28.46
CA ASN A 4 9.10 -17.55 -28.66
C ASN A 4 8.35 -17.56 -27.31
N LYS A 5 7.74 -16.43 -26.93
CA LYS A 5 6.93 -16.31 -25.70
C LYS A 5 5.59 -17.05 -25.89
N ARG A 6 5.63 -18.37 -25.77
CA ARG A 6 4.56 -19.07 -25.06
C ARG A 6 4.98 -19.15 -23.60
N THR A 7 5.05 -18.01 -22.91
CA THR A 7 5.11 -18.00 -21.44
C THR A 7 3.82 -18.66 -20.98
N SER A 8 3.93 -19.87 -20.46
CA SER A 8 2.78 -20.53 -19.85
C SER A 8 2.29 -19.64 -18.71
N ILE A 9 0.97 -19.56 -18.49
CA ILE A 9 0.37 -18.79 -17.37
C ILE A 9 0.98 -19.21 -16.02
N THR A 10 1.51 -20.43 -15.93
CA THR A 10 2.24 -20.94 -14.75
C THR A 10 3.65 -20.38 -14.59
N ALA A 11 4.26 -19.80 -15.63
CA ALA A 11 5.55 -19.11 -15.53
C ALA A 11 5.46 -17.85 -14.67
N GLU A 12 4.27 -17.26 -14.51
CA GLU A 12 4.04 -16.18 -13.55
C GLU A 12 4.19 -16.64 -12.10
N LEU A 13 4.19 -17.96 -11.82
CA LEU A 13 4.37 -18.49 -10.47
C LEU A 13 5.81 -18.90 -10.15
N SER A 14 6.72 -18.96 -11.14
CA SER A 14 8.11 -19.32 -10.87
C SER A 14 8.80 -18.21 -10.08
N CYS A 15 9.57 -18.59 -9.07
CA CYS A 15 10.44 -17.65 -8.36
C CYS A 15 11.47 -17.05 -9.33
N GLU A 16 11.67 -15.73 -9.28
CA GLU A 16 12.64 -15.04 -10.14
C GLU A 16 14.10 -15.40 -9.82
N VAL A 17 14.36 -15.86 -8.59
CA VAL A 17 15.71 -16.20 -8.11
C VAL A 17 16.05 -17.66 -8.37
N CYS A 18 15.16 -18.60 -8.01
CA CYS A 18 15.44 -20.05 -8.13
C CYS A 18 14.72 -20.74 -9.29
N GLY A 19 13.77 -20.08 -9.95
CA GLY A 19 13.00 -20.66 -11.06
C GLY A 19 12.00 -21.76 -10.67
N GLU A 20 11.97 -22.17 -9.39
CA GLU A 20 11.06 -23.21 -8.92
C GLU A 20 9.62 -22.73 -8.79
N MET A 21 8.69 -23.67 -9.01
CA MET A 21 7.26 -23.46 -8.84
C MET A 21 6.82 -23.86 -7.42
N PRO A 22 5.77 -23.22 -6.87
CA PRO A 22 5.23 -23.60 -5.57
C PRO A 22 4.75 -25.06 -5.59
N GLU A 23 5.06 -25.82 -4.54
CA GLU A 23 4.59 -27.20 -4.42
C GLU A 23 3.05 -27.28 -4.47
N ALA A 24 2.53 -28.16 -5.32
CA ALA A 24 1.11 -28.41 -5.41
C ALA A 24 0.64 -29.29 -4.25
N PRO A 25 -0.59 -29.10 -3.75
CA PRO A 25 -1.13 -29.98 -2.72
C PRO A 25 -1.25 -31.42 -3.25
N LYS A 26 -0.72 -32.39 -2.49
CA LYS A 26 -0.65 -33.81 -2.86
C LYS A 26 -1.99 -34.36 -3.38
N ALA A 27 -3.10 -33.97 -2.76
CA ALA A 27 -4.44 -34.38 -3.18
C ALA A 27 -4.80 -33.99 -4.62
N ARG A 28 -4.40 -32.80 -5.08
CA ARG A 28 -4.67 -32.36 -6.47
C ARG A 28 -3.79 -33.08 -7.48
N VAL A 29 -2.55 -33.39 -7.11
CA VAL A 29 -1.66 -34.21 -7.93
C VAL A 29 -2.27 -35.61 -8.09
N THR A 30 -2.74 -36.22 -7.01
CA THR A 30 -3.40 -37.53 -7.05
C THR A 30 -4.68 -37.50 -7.90
N VAL A 31 -5.52 -36.49 -7.76
CA VAL A 31 -6.74 -36.35 -8.59
C VAL A 31 -6.38 -36.17 -10.07
N ALA A 32 -5.35 -35.38 -10.38
CA ALA A 32 -4.88 -35.20 -11.75
C ALA A 32 -4.38 -36.52 -12.34
N GLN A 33 -3.63 -37.31 -11.57
CA GLN A 33 -3.17 -38.64 -11.98
C GLN A 33 -4.34 -39.60 -12.23
N ILE A 34 -5.32 -39.66 -11.32
CA ILE A 34 -6.53 -40.47 -11.48
C ILE A 34 -7.32 -40.04 -12.72
N ALA A 35 -7.49 -38.73 -12.94
CA ALA A 35 -8.26 -38.21 -14.08
C ALA A 35 -7.64 -38.56 -15.44
N VAL A 36 -6.32 -38.71 -15.52
CA VAL A 36 -5.63 -39.17 -16.75
C VAL A 36 -5.73 -40.69 -16.91
N MET A 37 -5.57 -41.43 -15.81
CA MET A 37 -5.49 -42.89 -15.81
C MET A 37 -6.86 -43.56 -16.04
N LEU A 38 -7.88 -43.11 -15.31
CA LEU A 38 -9.21 -43.72 -15.28
C LEU A 38 -9.88 -43.88 -16.66
N PRO A 39 -9.94 -42.87 -17.55
CA PRO A 39 -10.63 -43.03 -18.83
C PRO A 39 -9.94 -44.04 -19.75
N ILE A 40 -8.61 -44.14 -19.68
CA ILE A 40 -7.84 -45.09 -20.49
C ILE A 40 -8.06 -46.52 -19.97
N GLU A 41 -7.99 -46.72 -18.65
CA GLU A 41 -8.30 -48.02 -18.05
C GLU A 41 -9.72 -48.47 -18.38
N LEU A 42 -10.70 -47.58 -18.27
CA LEU A 42 -12.11 -47.90 -18.52
C LEU A 42 -12.35 -48.25 -20.00
N LEU A 43 -11.67 -47.56 -20.93
CA LEU A 43 -11.69 -47.87 -22.35
C LEU A 43 -11.08 -49.24 -22.65
N VAL A 44 -9.92 -49.56 -22.06
CA VAL A 44 -9.28 -50.88 -22.23
C VAL A 44 -10.16 -51.99 -21.69
N HIS A 45 -10.78 -51.80 -20.52
CA HIS A 45 -11.71 -52.77 -19.96
C HIS A 45 -12.93 -52.98 -20.88
N ALA A 46 -13.50 -51.91 -21.44
CA ALA A 46 -14.60 -52.02 -22.39
C ALA A 46 -14.22 -52.86 -23.63
N ILE A 47 -13.05 -52.59 -24.23
CA ILE A 47 -12.54 -53.31 -25.41
C ILE A 47 -12.28 -54.80 -25.10
N VAL A 48 -11.72 -55.10 -23.92
CA VAL A 48 -11.44 -56.47 -23.47
C VAL A 48 -12.73 -57.27 -23.23
N VAL A 49 -13.80 -56.61 -22.78
CA VAL A 49 -15.10 -57.25 -22.56
C VAL A 49 -15.77 -57.60 -23.89
N GLU A 50 -15.73 -56.71 -24.88
CA GLU A 50 -16.38 -56.93 -26.18
C GLU A 50 -15.66 -57.95 -27.08
N THR A 51 -14.39 -58.26 -26.82
CA THR A 51 -13.57 -59.15 -27.66
C THR A 51 -13.60 -60.62 -27.20
N GLN A 52 -13.66 -61.55 -28.17
CA GLN A 52 -13.61 -63.01 -27.97
C GLN A 52 -12.16 -63.51 -27.79
N LEU A 53 -11.41 -62.89 -26.88
CA LEU A 53 -10.03 -63.29 -26.56
C LEU A 53 -10.01 -64.46 -25.56
N PRO A 54 -9.04 -65.39 -25.64
CA PRO A 54 -8.83 -66.39 -24.60
C PRO A 54 -8.50 -65.72 -23.26
N TYR A 55 -8.95 -66.33 -22.15
CA TYR A 55 -8.89 -65.73 -20.81
C TYR A 55 -7.48 -65.22 -20.43
N LEU A 56 -6.44 -65.99 -20.72
CA LEU A 56 -5.05 -65.61 -20.45
C LEU A 56 -4.64 -64.34 -21.20
N ALA A 57 -5.09 -64.14 -22.43
CA ALA A 57 -4.79 -62.94 -23.21
C ALA A 57 -5.50 -61.70 -22.63
N LYS A 58 -6.72 -61.85 -22.10
CA LYS A 58 -7.44 -60.75 -21.42
C LYS A 58 -6.70 -60.28 -20.17
N VAL A 59 -6.27 -61.23 -19.32
CA VAL A 59 -5.52 -60.92 -18.09
C VAL A 59 -4.20 -60.27 -18.44
N LEU A 60 -3.46 -60.80 -19.41
CA LEU A 60 -2.15 -60.29 -19.80
C LEU A 60 -2.23 -58.89 -20.45
N LEU A 61 -3.26 -58.64 -21.28
CA LEU A 61 -3.47 -57.31 -21.85
C LEU A 61 -3.76 -56.29 -20.75
N LEU A 62 -4.69 -56.58 -19.84
CA LEU A 62 -5.06 -55.68 -18.75
C LEU A 62 -3.88 -55.35 -17.84
N THR A 63 -3.10 -56.36 -17.41
CA THR A 63 -1.94 -56.14 -16.53
C THR A 63 -0.84 -55.35 -17.20
N VAL A 64 -0.56 -55.59 -18.49
CA VAL A 64 0.41 -54.81 -19.26
C VAL A 64 -0.06 -53.37 -19.41
N THR A 65 -1.31 -53.11 -19.79
CA THR A 65 -1.83 -51.74 -19.90
C THR A 65 -1.81 -51.01 -18.56
N ALA A 66 -2.23 -51.64 -17.46
CA ALA A 66 -2.21 -51.01 -16.14
C ALA A 66 -0.78 -50.66 -15.71
N THR A 67 0.18 -51.57 -15.93
CA THR A 67 1.60 -51.35 -15.61
C THR A 67 2.18 -50.21 -16.46
N VAL A 68 1.90 -50.19 -17.76
CA VAL A 68 2.33 -49.12 -18.67
C VAL A 68 1.71 -47.78 -18.27
N LEU A 69 0.44 -47.75 -17.88
CA LEU A 69 -0.24 -46.54 -17.43
C LEU A 69 0.38 -45.96 -16.15
N VAL A 70 0.70 -46.81 -15.18
CA VAL A 70 1.36 -46.37 -13.92
C VAL A 70 2.72 -45.74 -14.22
N ILE A 71 3.50 -46.35 -15.13
CA ILE A 71 4.80 -45.83 -15.55
C ILE A 71 4.64 -44.51 -16.32
N TRP A 72 3.65 -44.42 -17.21
CA TRP A 72 3.39 -43.23 -18.03
C TRP A 72 2.83 -42.05 -17.23
N VAL A 73 2.02 -42.31 -16.19
CA VAL A 73 1.52 -41.27 -15.28
C VAL A 73 2.62 -40.72 -14.36
N ALA A 74 3.70 -41.49 -14.14
CA ALA A 74 4.91 -41.01 -13.50
C ALA A 74 5.78 -40.14 -14.43
N GLU A 75 5.55 -40.16 -15.76
CA GLU A 75 6.25 -39.26 -16.67
C GLU A 75 5.78 -37.80 -16.54
N PRO A 76 6.71 -36.82 -16.50
CA PRO A 76 6.42 -35.40 -16.28
C PRO A 76 5.60 -34.73 -17.42
N SER A 77 5.27 -35.48 -18.48
CA SER A 77 4.57 -35.01 -19.67
C SER A 77 3.08 -34.80 -19.42
N ALA A 78 2.39 -35.72 -18.72
CA ALA A 78 0.97 -35.58 -18.38
C ALA A 78 0.74 -34.48 -17.34
N ALA A 79 1.68 -34.33 -16.39
CA ALA A 79 1.66 -33.27 -15.40
C ALA A 79 1.67 -31.86 -16.04
N ARG A 80 2.40 -31.67 -17.15
CA ARG A 80 2.47 -30.38 -17.86
C ARG A 80 1.12 -29.93 -18.46
N ILE A 81 0.28 -30.86 -18.91
CA ILE A 81 -1.04 -30.55 -19.46
C ILE A 81 -1.99 -30.08 -18.33
N LEU A 82 -1.88 -30.69 -17.15
CA LEU A 82 -2.72 -30.38 -16.00
C LEU A 82 -2.11 -29.32 -15.04
N GLN A 83 -0.88 -28.85 -15.30
CA GLN A 83 -0.19 -27.85 -14.46
C GLN A 83 -1.04 -26.60 -14.20
N ARG A 84 -1.75 -26.09 -15.21
CA ARG A 84 -2.63 -24.93 -15.04
C ARG A 84 -3.80 -25.21 -14.08
N TRP A 85 -4.32 -26.43 -14.06
CA TRP A 85 -5.39 -26.85 -13.16
C TRP A 85 -4.87 -27.16 -11.75
N ILE A 86 -3.72 -27.84 -11.67
CA ILE A 86 -3.02 -28.16 -10.42
C ILE A 86 -2.70 -26.88 -9.65
N HIS A 87 -2.11 -25.88 -10.33
CA HIS A 87 -1.76 -24.58 -9.74
C HIS A 87 -2.86 -23.51 -9.85
N ALA A 88 -4.07 -23.85 -10.31
CA ALA A 88 -5.19 -22.91 -10.39
C ALA A 88 -5.46 -22.10 -9.09
N PRO A 89 -5.41 -22.66 -7.86
CA PRO A 89 -5.61 -21.88 -6.64
C PRO A 89 -4.46 -20.91 -6.38
N ALA A 90 -3.21 -21.30 -6.65
CA ALA A 90 -2.05 -20.41 -6.52
C ALA A 90 -2.12 -19.26 -7.54
N LEU A 91 -2.50 -19.55 -8.79
CA LEU A 91 -2.77 -18.54 -9.82
C LEU A 91 -3.88 -17.58 -9.39
N ARG A 92 -4.98 -18.11 -8.83
CA ARG A 92 -6.07 -17.28 -8.31
C ARG A 92 -5.62 -16.41 -7.14
N HIS A 93 -4.78 -16.94 -6.25
CA HIS A 93 -4.26 -16.20 -5.11
C HIS A 93 -3.32 -15.08 -5.55
N ARG A 94 -2.38 -15.36 -6.47
CA ARG A 94 -1.49 -14.34 -7.04
C ARG A 94 -2.28 -13.25 -7.75
N ARG A 95 -3.26 -13.64 -8.59
CA ARG A 95 -4.18 -12.69 -9.22
C ARG A 95 -5.00 -11.89 -8.20
N LYS A 96 -5.33 -12.45 -7.04
CA LYS A 96 -6.01 -11.73 -5.95
C LYS A 96 -5.08 -10.71 -5.27
N LEU A 97 -3.80 -11.03 -5.11
CA LEU A 97 -2.78 -10.10 -4.60
C LEU A 97 -2.51 -8.98 -5.61
N ASP A 98 -2.34 -9.32 -6.89
CA ASP A 98 -2.15 -8.34 -7.98
C ASP A 98 -3.39 -7.45 -8.21
N SER A 99 -4.57 -7.91 -7.79
CA SER A 99 -5.80 -7.10 -7.82
C SER A 99 -6.12 -6.45 -6.48
N ALA A 100 -5.36 -6.73 -5.42
CA ALA A 100 -5.55 -6.07 -4.15
C ALA A 100 -5.24 -4.57 -4.33
N PRO A 101 -6.10 -3.68 -3.81
CA PRO A 101 -5.88 -2.25 -3.97
C PRO A 101 -4.57 -1.81 -3.30
N ALA A 102 -3.70 -1.17 -4.07
CA ALA A 102 -2.50 -0.53 -3.59
C ALA A 102 -2.81 0.90 -3.15
N LEU A 103 -2.23 1.30 -2.02
CA LEU A 103 -2.36 2.66 -1.50
C LEU A 103 -1.23 3.54 -2.02
N TRP A 104 -1.59 4.72 -2.51
CA TRP A 104 -0.68 5.70 -3.06
C TRP A 104 -0.93 7.06 -2.44
N ARG A 105 0.12 7.87 -2.33
CA ARG A 105 0.01 9.31 -2.09
C ARG A 105 0.44 10.02 -3.36
N ALA A 106 -0.31 11.04 -3.73
CA ALA A 106 -0.05 11.84 -4.92
C ALA A 106 -0.10 13.32 -4.58
N ARG A 107 0.79 14.11 -5.16
CA ARG A 107 0.73 15.57 -5.17
C ARG A 107 0.65 16.06 -6.59
N THR A 108 -0.15 17.08 -6.84
CA THR A 108 -0.26 17.70 -8.16
C THR A 108 -0.72 19.15 -8.04
N VAL A 109 -0.19 20.01 -8.91
CA VAL A 109 -0.58 21.42 -9.01
C VAL A 109 -1.71 21.57 -10.00
N LEU A 110 -2.83 22.09 -9.53
CA LEU A 110 -4.00 22.44 -10.33
C LEU A 110 -4.15 23.96 -10.46
N ARG A 111 -4.83 24.37 -11.53
CA ARG A 111 -5.28 25.77 -11.66
C ARG A 111 -6.45 26.00 -10.71
N ASP A 112 -6.40 27.12 -9.99
CA ASP A 112 -7.49 27.56 -9.11
C ASP A 112 -8.66 28.11 -9.93
N GLN A 113 -9.45 27.20 -10.51
CA GLN A 113 -10.63 27.54 -11.30
C GLN A 113 -11.69 26.46 -11.18
N PRO A 114 -12.98 26.81 -11.31
CA PRO A 114 -14.06 25.84 -11.33
C PRO A 114 -13.81 24.72 -12.35
N GLY A 115 -14.08 23.48 -11.94
CA GLY A 115 -13.94 22.29 -12.77
C GLY A 115 -12.54 21.66 -12.82
N SER A 116 -11.50 22.26 -12.23
CA SER A 116 -10.17 21.62 -12.15
C SER A 116 -10.21 20.31 -11.36
N LEU A 117 -10.77 20.32 -10.15
CA LEU A 117 -10.93 19.11 -9.35
C LEU A 117 -11.87 18.07 -10.00
N GLN A 118 -12.87 18.53 -10.75
CA GLN A 118 -13.76 17.64 -11.50
C GLN A 118 -13.00 16.87 -12.58
N ARG A 119 -12.14 17.53 -13.36
CA ARG A 119 -11.36 16.87 -14.43
C ARG A 119 -10.41 15.81 -13.86
N ILE A 120 -9.71 16.13 -12.78
CA ILE A 120 -8.79 15.16 -12.16
C ILE A 120 -9.53 13.98 -11.53
N THR A 121 -10.65 14.23 -10.84
CA THR A 121 -11.47 13.17 -10.25
C THR A 121 -12.06 12.27 -11.34
N HIS A 122 -12.49 12.85 -12.46
CA HIS A 122 -12.99 12.10 -13.61
C HIS A 122 -11.89 11.24 -14.26
N SER A 123 -10.69 11.78 -14.41
CA SER A 123 -9.53 11.04 -14.94
C SER A 123 -9.17 9.84 -14.05
N LEU A 124 -9.07 10.05 -12.74
CA LEU A 124 -8.81 8.99 -11.76
C LEU A 124 -9.91 7.90 -11.79
N ALA A 125 -11.17 8.32 -11.88
CA ALA A 125 -12.31 7.40 -11.95
C ALA A 125 -12.29 6.51 -13.21
N ARG A 126 -11.81 7.01 -14.36
CA ARG A 126 -11.68 6.21 -15.60
C ARG A 126 -10.73 5.03 -15.44
N MET A 127 -9.76 5.12 -14.54
CA MET A 127 -8.83 4.04 -14.22
C MET A 127 -9.23 3.27 -12.96
N ASN A 128 -10.45 3.47 -12.46
CA ASN A 128 -10.97 2.84 -11.25
C ASN A 128 -10.09 3.13 -10.02
N ILE A 129 -9.46 4.32 -9.97
CA ILE A 129 -8.70 4.80 -8.83
C ILE A 129 -9.67 5.52 -7.89
N ASN A 130 -9.75 5.07 -6.64
CA ASN A 130 -10.58 5.66 -5.62
C ASN A 130 -9.80 6.70 -4.82
N ILE A 131 -10.42 7.84 -4.50
CA ILE A 131 -9.84 8.89 -3.67
C ILE A 131 -10.29 8.67 -2.22
N LEU A 132 -9.34 8.45 -1.33
CA LEU A 132 -9.60 8.20 0.09
C LEU A 132 -9.55 9.47 0.93
N SER A 133 -8.67 10.40 0.59
CA SER A 133 -8.59 11.72 1.19
C SER A 133 -7.97 12.73 0.24
N ILE A 134 -8.33 14.01 0.46
CA ILE A 134 -7.80 15.17 -0.27
C ILE A 134 -7.39 16.21 0.77
N HIS A 135 -6.19 16.75 0.62
CA HIS A 135 -5.73 17.94 1.30
C HIS A 135 -5.38 19.00 0.26
N VAL A 136 -5.84 20.22 0.49
CA VAL A 136 -5.74 21.32 -0.48
C VAL A 136 -4.83 22.38 0.11
N HIS A 137 -3.75 22.70 -0.60
CA HIS A 137 -2.80 23.74 -0.20
C HIS A 137 -2.88 24.90 -1.21
N PRO A 138 -3.43 26.07 -0.82
CA PRO A 138 -3.51 27.23 -1.70
C PRO A 138 -2.12 27.78 -2.04
N MET A 139 -1.94 28.23 -3.28
CA MET A 139 -0.72 28.87 -3.80
C MET A 139 -1.09 30.13 -4.59
N ASP A 140 -0.11 30.97 -4.92
CA ASP A 140 -0.33 32.16 -5.74
C ASP A 140 -0.82 31.79 -7.16
N GLY A 141 -2.13 31.89 -7.39
CA GLY A 141 -2.78 31.60 -8.68
C GLY A 141 -2.91 30.11 -9.03
N ALA A 142 -2.64 29.22 -8.08
CA ALA A 142 -2.74 27.77 -8.24
C ALA A 142 -3.09 27.09 -6.92
N VAL A 143 -3.34 25.79 -6.97
CA VAL A 143 -3.61 24.97 -5.80
C VAL A 143 -2.78 23.70 -5.90
N MET A 144 -2.07 23.34 -4.83
CA MET A 144 -1.41 22.04 -4.72
C MET A 144 -2.36 21.10 -3.97
N ASP A 145 -2.86 20.10 -4.67
CA ASP A 145 -3.70 19.06 -4.08
C ASP A 145 -2.83 17.84 -3.72
N GLU A 146 -2.98 17.37 -2.49
CA GLU A 146 -2.43 16.11 -2.02
C GLU A 146 -3.56 15.09 -1.86
N PHE A 147 -3.45 13.98 -2.60
CA PHE A 147 -4.41 12.89 -2.60
C PHE A 147 -3.83 11.66 -1.89
N VAL A 148 -4.69 10.95 -1.15
CA VAL A 148 -4.47 9.54 -0.82
C VAL A 148 -5.37 8.71 -1.71
N LEU A 149 -4.78 7.84 -2.51
CA LEU A 149 -5.43 7.09 -3.57
C LEU A 149 -5.40 5.60 -3.27
N SER A 150 -6.46 4.90 -3.65
CA SER A 150 -6.53 3.45 -3.71
C SER A 150 -6.65 3.05 -5.17
N ALA A 151 -5.59 2.46 -5.70
CA ALA A 151 -5.50 2.05 -7.10
C ALA A 151 -5.56 0.52 -7.20
N PRO A 152 -6.17 -0.05 -8.24
CA PRO A 152 -6.05 -1.48 -8.53
C PRO A 152 -4.57 -1.91 -8.56
N GLY A 153 -4.23 -3.07 -7.99
CA GLY A 153 -2.83 -3.49 -7.81
C GLY A 153 -2.01 -3.72 -9.09
N HIS A 154 -2.63 -3.67 -10.28
CA HIS A 154 -1.95 -3.71 -11.57
C HIS A 154 -1.54 -2.32 -12.09
N LEU A 155 -2.00 -1.24 -11.43
CA LEU A 155 -1.58 0.13 -11.76
C LEU A 155 -0.33 0.48 -10.95
N GLY A 156 0.69 0.97 -11.66
CA GLY A 156 1.92 1.47 -11.08
C GLY A 156 1.96 3.00 -11.04
N GLU A 157 3.15 3.50 -10.72
CA GLU A 157 3.47 4.92 -10.61
C GLU A 157 3.19 5.69 -11.91
N GLN A 158 3.55 5.10 -13.06
CA GLN A 158 3.43 5.74 -14.37
C GLN A 158 1.98 5.93 -14.79
N GLU A 159 1.13 4.94 -14.55
CA GLU A 159 -0.30 5.04 -14.84
C GLU A 159 -0.94 6.11 -13.96
N LEU A 160 -0.58 6.19 -12.68
CA LEU A 160 -1.05 7.23 -11.76
C LEU A 160 -0.63 8.64 -12.21
N LEU A 161 0.63 8.83 -12.58
CA LEU A 161 1.12 10.10 -13.11
C LEU A 161 0.37 10.52 -14.38
N THR A 162 0.15 9.57 -15.28
CA THR A 162 -0.62 9.79 -16.51
C THR A 162 -2.07 10.19 -16.20
N ALA A 163 -2.70 9.56 -15.20
CA ALA A 163 -4.04 9.93 -14.75
C ALA A 163 -4.11 11.40 -14.29
N LEU A 164 -3.13 11.82 -13.50
CA LEU A 164 -3.09 13.16 -12.93
C LEU A 164 -2.85 14.19 -14.03
N ASP A 165 -1.94 13.90 -14.97
CA ASP A 165 -1.67 14.75 -16.14
C ASP A 165 -2.89 14.89 -17.07
N ASP A 166 -3.56 13.77 -17.39
CA ASP A 166 -4.84 13.75 -18.14
C ASP A 166 -5.94 14.57 -17.43
N GLY A 167 -5.89 14.63 -16.10
CA GLY A 167 -6.75 15.44 -15.25
C GLY A 167 -6.45 16.95 -15.29
N GLY A 168 -5.35 17.35 -15.91
CA GLY A 168 -4.82 18.72 -15.92
C GLY A 168 -3.92 19.06 -14.73
N GLY A 169 -3.44 18.03 -14.02
CA GLY A 169 -2.40 18.14 -13.00
C GLY A 169 -1.04 18.49 -13.58
N ARG A 170 -0.24 19.28 -12.85
CA ARG A 170 1.13 19.65 -13.23
C ARG A 170 2.08 19.35 -12.07
N ASP A 171 3.35 19.16 -12.39
CA ASP A 171 4.40 18.84 -11.41
C ASP A 171 3.98 17.69 -10.47
N SER A 172 3.37 16.67 -11.07
CA SER A 172 2.79 15.55 -10.34
C SER A 172 3.85 14.63 -9.79
N HIS A 173 3.70 14.24 -8.53
CA HIS A 173 4.56 13.27 -7.85
C HIS A 173 3.69 12.22 -7.18
N VAL A 174 4.00 10.94 -7.37
CA VAL A 174 3.26 9.86 -6.72
C VAL A 174 4.22 8.86 -6.07
N TRP A 175 3.85 8.33 -4.92
CA TRP A 175 4.67 7.35 -4.20
C TRP A 175 3.78 6.38 -3.41
N PRO A 176 4.23 5.14 -3.19
CA PRO A 176 3.49 4.17 -2.39
C PRO A 176 3.25 4.67 -0.97
N THR A 177 2.09 4.32 -0.39
CA THR A 177 1.77 4.68 0.98
C THR A 177 1.11 3.53 1.74
N THR A 178 0.91 3.71 3.04
CA THR A 178 0.28 2.72 3.91
C THR A 178 -1.01 3.27 4.50
N ALA A 179 -1.81 2.41 5.15
CA ALA A 179 -3.06 2.82 5.80
C ALA A 179 -2.88 3.94 6.84
N LEU A 180 -1.65 4.13 7.36
CA LEU A 180 -1.34 5.23 8.29
C LEU A 180 -1.52 6.62 7.64
N ALA A 181 -1.37 6.73 6.31
CA ALA A 181 -1.62 7.96 5.58
C ALA A 181 -3.11 8.36 5.50
N MET A 182 -4.02 7.43 5.83
CA MET A 182 -5.46 7.71 5.93
C MET A 182 -5.85 8.32 7.28
N ALA A 183 -4.94 8.38 8.25
CA ALA A 183 -5.22 8.99 9.54
C ALA A 183 -5.56 10.48 9.33
N ASP A 184 -6.79 10.86 9.66
CA ASP A 184 -7.19 12.25 9.65
C ASP A 184 -6.40 13.07 10.70
N GLY A 185 -6.49 14.39 10.61
CA GLY A 185 -5.78 15.29 11.53
C GLY A 185 -6.13 15.04 13.01
N GLN A 186 -7.30 14.49 13.30
CA GLN A 186 -7.73 14.15 14.66
C GLN A 186 -7.00 12.91 15.18
N THR A 187 -6.94 11.85 14.36
CA THR A 187 -6.21 10.63 14.65
C THR A 187 -4.72 10.92 14.82
N LYS A 188 -4.14 11.74 13.94
CA LYS A 188 -2.75 12.22 14.09
C LYS A 188 -2.54 12.97 15.42
N ALA A 189 -3.46 13.87 15.78
CA ALA A 189 -3.37 14.61 17.04
C ALA A 189 -3.45 13.67 18.27
N LEU A 190 -4.30 12.64 18.24
CA LEU A 190 -4.38 11.63 19.30
C LEU A 190 -3.12 10.76 19.38
N SER A 191 -2.54 10.37 18.24
CA SER A 191 -1.26 9.65 18.21
C SER A 191 -0.13 10.50 18.79
N LEU A 192 -0.07 11.80 18.48
CA LEU A 192 0.88 12.73 19.07
C LEU A 192 0.65 12.92 20.58
N ALA A 193 -0.61 12.98 21.03
CA ALA A 193 -0.95 13.02 22.45
C ALA A 193 -0.48 11.76 23.19
N ALA A 194 -0.67 10.57 22.60
CA ALA A 194 -0.18 9.31 23.17
C ALA A 194 1.36 9.27 23.24
N ARG A 195 2.05 9.79 22.22
CA ARG A 195 3.50 9.94 22.20
C ARG A 195 4.02 10.88 23.31
N ILE A 196 3.33 11.99 23.54
CA ILE A 196 3.62 12.91 24.66
C ILE A 196 3.32 12.24 26.01
N ALA A 197 2.27 11.41 26.10
CA ALA A 197 1.97 10.63 27.31
C ALA A 197 3.09 9.67 27.70
N ASP A 198 3.73 9.06 26.71
CA ASP A 198 4.92 8.22 26.91
C ASP A 198 6.16 9.07 27.24
N ASN A 199 6.39 10.17 26.52
CA ASN A 199 7.51 11.07 26.73
C ASN A 199 7.16 12.57 26.59
N PRO A 200 6.93 13.29 27.70
CA PRO A 200 6.59 14.71 27.67
C PRO A 200 7.66 15.62 27.07
N ASP A 201 8.92 15.18 27.06
CA ASP A 201 10.03 15.95 26.50
C ASP A 201 9.96 16.06 24.97
N GLU A 202 9.12 15.24 24.32
CA GLU A 202 8.90 15.26 22.87
C GLU A 202 7.91 16.34 22.42
N LEU A 203 7.34 17.12 23.35
CA LEU A 203 6.41 18.22 23.07
C LEU A 203 6.87 19.14 21.90
N PRO A 204 8.13 19.62 21.83
CA PRO A 204 8.56 20.49 20.74
C PRO A 204 8.43 19.84 19.37
N LEU A 205 8.84 18.57 19.26
CA LEU A 205 8.79 17.80 18.01
C LEU A 205 7.34 17.47 17.64
N ALA A 206 6.53 17.08 18.62
CA ALA A 206 5.13 16.74 18.40
C ALA A 206 4.30 17.96 17.93
N VAL A 207 4.54 19.14 18.49
CA VAL A 207 3.86 20.37 18.04
C VAL A 207 4.37 20.80 16.66
N ALA A 208 5.66 20.72 16.40
CA ALA A 208 6.21 20.98 15.06
C ALA A 208 5.56 20.07 14.01
N GLU A 209 5.38 18.79 14.34
CA GLU A 209 4.73 17.82 13.47
C GLU A 209 3.22 18.07 13.30
N LEU A 210 2.52 18.46 14.37
CA LEU A 210 1.10 18.79 14.33
C LEU A 210 0.84 19.99 13.41
N LEU A 211 1.72 20.99 13.48
CA LEU A 211 1.56 22.28 12.80
C LEU A 211 2.29 22.35 11.45
N SER A 212 3.05 21.31 11.09
CA SER A 212 3.99 21.33 9.95
C SER A 212 4.91 22.55 10.00
N ALA A 213 5.41 22.87 11.19
CA ALA A 213 6.19 24.08 11.48
C ALA A 213 7.64 23.77 11.85
N LYS A 214 8.53 24.74 11.65
CA LYS A 214 9.94 24.63 12.06
C LYS A 214 10.11 25.11 13.50
N ILE A 215 10.86 24.36 14.31
CA ILE A 215 11.24 24.78 15.67
C ILE A 215 12.35 25.81 15.54
N ILE A 216 12.19 26.96 16.21
CA ILE A 216 13.27 27.94 16.36
C ILE A 216 13.95 27.65 17.70
N ALA A 217 15.24 27.35 17.66
CA ALA A 217 16.03 27.25 18.87
C ALA A 217 16.08 28.61 19.57
N PRO A 218 15.85 28.69 20.89
CA PRO A 218 16.06 29.92 21.62
C PRO A 218 17.55 30.30 21.51
N GLU A 219 17.83 31.43 20.87
CA GLU A 219 19.19 31.94 20.76
C GLU A 219 19.70 32.29 22.18
N PRO A 220 20.90 31.86 22.58
CA PRO A 220 21.45 32.18 23.89
C PRO A 220 21.79 33.67 23.95
N GLU A 221 20.97 34.43 24.70
CA GLU A 221 21.21 35.79 25.21
C GLU A 221 22.11 36.71 24.37
N GLY A 222 21.52 37.37 23.37
CA GLY A 222 21.96 38.70 22.93
C GLY A 222 21.10 39.79 23.58
N PRO A 223 21.65 40.95 23.97
CA PRO A 223 20.86 42.00 24.61
C PRO A 223 19.75 42.44 23.67
N ALA A 224 18.56 42.70 24.22
CA ALA A 224 17.42 43.26 23.52
C ALA A 224 17.79 44.58 22.82
N ALA A 225 18.31 44.48 21.60
CA ALA A 225 18.71 45.60 20.77
C ALA A 225 18.07 45.42 19.40
N GLY A 226 16.92 46.07 19.22
CA GLY A 226 16.42 46.40 17.89
C GLY A 226 15.13 45.71 17.41
N ALA A 227 14.07 45.63 18.22
CA ALA A 227 12.72 45.39 17.68
C ALA A 227 11.63 46.15 18.43
N ARG A 228 11.84 47.45 18.69
CA ARG A 228 10.73 48.41 18.70
C ARG A 228 10.56 48.89 17.26
N ALA A 229 9.71 48.21 16.49
CA ALA A 229 8.93 48.70 15.33
C ALA A 229 8.63 47.59 14.31
N ALA A 230 7.73 46.67 14.66
CA ALA A 230 6.83 46.04 13.71
C ALA A 230 5.55 45.70 14.49
N VAL A 231 4.64 46.66 14.57
CA VAL A 231 3.32 46.48 15.15
C VAL A 231 2.48 45.69 14.15
N GLY A 232 2.42 44.39 14.40
CA GLY A 232 1.51 43.42 13.80
C GLY A 232 1.84 42.05 14.40
N PRO A 233 0.86 41.22 14.79
CA PRO A 233 1.17 39.84 15.16
C PRO A 233 1.85 39.20 13.95
N SER A 234 3.10 38.75 14.10
CA SER A 234 3.73 37.92 13.08
C SER A 234 2.94 36.61 13.07
N THR A 235 1.91 36.53 12.22
CA THR A 235 1.00 35.37 12.15
C THR A 235 1.72 34.10 11.73
N THR A 236 2.94 34.21 11.21
CA THR A 236 3.85 33.13 10.80
C THR A 236 4.76 32.63 11.93
N LEU A 237 4.73 33.26 13.11
CA LEU A 237 5.46 32.85 14.31
C LEU A 237 4.47 32.52 15.42
N LEU A 238 4.54 31.29 15.94
CA LEU A 238 3.75 30.86 17.09
C LEU A 238 4.65 30.65 18.29
N LYS A 239 4.36 31.39 19.37
CA LYS A 239 5.00 31.22 20.67
C LYS A 239 4.07 30.45 21.59
N ILE A 240 4.55 29.33 22.12
CA ILE A 240 3.81 28.52 23.09
C ILE A 240 4.53 28.64 24.43
N PRO A 241 3.88 29.21 25.46
CA PRO A 241 4.46 29.24 26.79
C PRO A 241 4.56 27.82 27.34
N THR A 242 5.69 27.46 27.94
CA THR A 242 5.83 26.22 28.71
C THR A 242 6.38 26.55 30.09
N ALA A 243 5.93 25.81 31.11
CA ALA A 243 6.32 26.06 32.50
C ALA A 243 7.78 25.71 32.83
N TRP A 244 8.49 24.93 32.01
CA TRP A 244 9.82 24.38 32.36
C TRP A 244 10.95 24.62 31.36
N HIS A 245 10.66 24.64 30.06
CA HIS A 245 11.70 24.68 29.02
C HIS A 245 11.82 26.05 28.35
N GLY A 246 11.22 27.08 28.95
CA GLY A 246 11.06 28.39 28.33
C GLY A 246 10.01 28.36 27.21
N PRO A 247 9.74 29.49 26.55
CA PRO A 247 8.78 29.53 25.46
C PRO A 247 9.30 28.73 24.27
N LEU A 248 8.45 27.86 23.72
CA LEU A 248 8.72 27.20 22.44
C LEU A 248 8.30 28.13 21.30
N LEU A 249 9.18 28.31 20.32
CA LEU A 249 8.91 29.11 19.13
C LEU A 249 8.83 28.23 17.89
N PHE A 250 7.78 28.44 17.11
CA PHE A 250 7.52 27.76 15.86
C PHE A 250 7.39 28.78 14.74
N SER A 251 7.96 28.47 13.57
CA SER A 251 7.90 29.31 12.38
C SER A 251 7.33 28.56 11.18
N ARG A 252 6.41 29.22 10.47
CA ARG A 252 5.86 28.80 9.19
C ARG A 252 5.86 30.03 8.26
N PRO A 253 6.98 30.32 7.56
CA PRO A 253 7.21 31.60 6.89
C PRO A 253 6.19 31.91 5.79
N ASP A 254 5.65 30.88 5.14
CA ASP A 254 4.77 31.02 3.97
C ASP A 254 3.28 30.86 4.32
N GLU A 255 2.93 30.53 5.58
CA GLU A 255 1.55 30.25 5.96
C GLU A 255 1.26 30.68 7.42
N PRO A 256 0.32 31.61 7.66
CA PRO A 256 -0.01 32.06 9.00
C PRO A 256 -0.69 30.97 9.83
N PHE A 257 -0.42 30.92 11.14
CA PHE A 257 -1.13 30.05 12.06
C PHE A 257 -2.57 30.52 12.27
N THR A 258 -3.50 29.62 12.09
CA THR A 258 -4.91 29.85 12.42
C THR A 258 -5.13 29.85 13.94
N PRO A 259 -6.21 30.49 14.43
CA PRO A 259 -6.57 30.40 15.85
C PRO A 259 -6.81 28.95 16.31
N ALA A 260 -7.35 28.09 15.45
CA ALA A 260 -7.60 26.70 15.76
C ALA A 260 -6.31 25.87 15.89
N GLU A 261 -5.33 26.11 15.01
CA GLU A 261 -3.99 25.50 15.12
C GLU A 261 -3.29 25.93 16.41
N SER A 262 -3.33 27.23 16.70
CA SER A 262 -2.77 27.80 17.93
C SER A 262 -3.42 27.15 19.16
N ALA A 263 -4.76 27.03 19.19
CA ALA A 263 -5.48 26.40 20.29
C ALA A 263 -5.09 24.92 20.46
N ARG A 264 -4.98 24.13 19.38
CA ARG A 264 -4.55 22.72 19.45
C ARG A 264 -3.13 22.58 20.03
N ALA A 265 -2.22 23.45 19.60
CA ALA A 265 -0.85 23.44 20.08
C ALA A 265 -0.75 23.77 21.57
N HIS A 266 -1.54 24.75 22.05
CA HIS A 266 -1.65 25.06 23.48
C HIS A 266 -2.24 23.88 24.28
N ARG A 267 -3.24 23.17 23.74
CA ARG A 267 -3.80 21.99 24.43
C ARG A 267 -2.81 20.82 24.51
N LEU A 268 -1.97 20.60 23.49
CA LEU A 268 -0.89 19.61 23.60
C LEU A 268 0.16 20.01 24.64
N ALA A 269 0.50 21.29 24.74
CA ALA A 269 1.41 21.79 25.76
C ALA A 269 0.83 21.61 27.18
N GLU A 270 -0.44 21.97 27.39
CA GLU A 270 -1.14 21.74 28.66
C GLU A 270 -1.18 20.25 29.04
N LEU A 271 -1.41 19.36 28.07
CA LEU A 271 -1.37 17.91 28.30
C LEU A 271 0.03 17.45 28.76
N ALA A 272 1.09 17.87 28.06
CA ALA A 272 2.46 17.57 28.44
C ALA A 272 2.78 18.09 29.85
N GLU A 273 2.24 19.25 30.21
CA GLU A 273 2.39 19.81 31.55
C GLU A 273 1.74 18.95 32.63
N ILE A 274 0.49 18.55 32.43
CA ILE A 274 -0.20 17.67 33.38
C ILE A 274 0.61 16.38 33.61
N LEU A 275 1.06 15.75 32.51
CA LEU A 275 1.80 14.48 32.55
C LEU A 275 3.16 14.57 33.23
N ALA A 276 3.92 15.63 32.92
CA ALA A 276 5.24 15.85 33.52
C ALA A 276 5.13 16.16 35.03
N HIS A 277 4.05 16.85 35.46
CA HIS A 277 3.81 17.09 36.88
C HIS A 277 3.49 15.78 37.63
N THR A 278 2.62 14.93 37.09
CA THR A 278 2.31 13.62 37.67
C THR A 278 3.55 12.74 37.81
N ARG A 279 4.42 12.73 36.79
CA ARG A 279 5.63 11.89 36.78
C ARG A 279 6.67 12.32 37.84
N ARG A 280 6.74 13.61 38.21
CA ARG A 280 7.59 14.08 39.32
C ARG A 280 7.04 13.72 40.69
N GLY A 281 5.71 13.71 40.86
CA GLY A 281 5.07 13.30 42.11
C GLY A 281 5.17 11.79 42.40
N SER A 282 5.44 10.97 41.39
CA SER A 282 5.54 9.50 41.52
C SER A 282 6.97 8.95 41.63
N ARG A 283 8.01 9.80 41.61
CA ARG A 283 9.39 9.39 41.90
C ARG A 283 9.60 9.44 43.43
N PRO A 284 9.86 8.31 44.12
CA PRO A 284 10.21 8.29 45.54
C PRO A 284 11.58 8.95 45.79
#